data_AF-A0A939AEZ5-F1
#
_entry.id   AF-A0A939AEZ5-F1
#
_cell.length_a   1.000
_cell.length_b   1.000
_cell.length_c   1.000
_cell.angle_alpha   90.00
_cell.angle_beta   90.00
_cell.angle_gamma   90.00
#
_symmetry.space_group_name_H-M   'P 1'
#
loop_
_entity.id
_entity.type
_entity.pdbx_description
1 polymer ?
#
loop_
_entity_poly.entity_id
_entity_poly.type
_entity_poly.pdbx_seq_one_letter_code
_entity_poly.pdbx_strand_id
1 'polypeptide(L)' 'MENADTGDIRWNVAQMEQVKTGKMHPYMRIYRCQRLLARIDGYVTAYEITMYLNNNYEPIAGV' A
#
# COMPACT_ATOMS: atom_id res chain seq x y z
N MET A 1 9.40 -3.70 2.44
CA MET A 1 9.14 -2.35 3.01
C MET A 1 8.44 -2.46 4.37
N GLU A 2 8.95 -3.29 5.28
CA GLU A 2 8.28 -3.52 6.58
C GLU A 2 8.75 -2.57 7.68
N ASN A 3 9.92 -1.94 7.52
CA ASN A 3 10.52 -1.07 8.54
C ASN A 3 10.15 0.42 8.41
N ALA A 4 9.15 0.77 7.58
CA ALA A 4 8.69 2.15 7.45
C ALA A 4 9.85 3.14 7.19
N ASP A 5 10.72 2.83 6.22
CA ASP A 5 11.89 3.65 5.91
C ASP A 5 11.92 4.00 4.42
N THR A 6 10.92 4.77 4.00
CA THR A 6 10.69 5.13 2.59
C THR A 6 11.01 6.59 2.27
N GLY A 7 11.56 7.33 3.25
CA GLY A 7 11.73 8.79 3.20
C GLY A 7 10.41 9.58 3.24
N ASP A 8 9.26 8.89 3.27
CA ASP A 8 7.93 9.49 3.30
C ASP A 8 7.24 9.16 4.60
N ILE A 9 7.13 10.19 5.44
CA ILE A 9 6.56 10.08 6.77
C ILE A 9 5.09 9.63 6.73
N ARG A 10 4.33 9.97 5.67
CA ARG A 10 2.93 9.55 5.57
C ARG A 10 2.87 8.06 5.32
N TRP A 11 3.65 7.57 4.35
CA TRP A 11 3.77 6.14 4.07
C TRP A 11 4.19 5.35 5.31
N ASN A 12 5.19 5.87 6.02
CA ASN A 12 5.74 5.24 7.21
C ASN A 12 4.68 5.14 8.33
N VAL A 13 3.92 6.21 8.58
CA VAL A 13 2.85 6.23 9.58
C VAL A 13 1.71 5.27 9.21
N ALA A 14 1.29 5.23 7.94
CA ALA A 14 0.26 4.30 7.48
C ALA A 14 0.70 2.83 7.57
N GLN A 15 1.96 2.53 7.26
CA GLN A 15 2.52 1.19 7.41
C GLN A 15 2.52 0.78 8.89
N MET A 16 2.91 1.68 9.79
CA MET A 16 2.88 1.44 11.23
C MET A 16 1.46 1.25 11.77
N GLU A 17 0.48 1.98 11.23
CA GLU A 17 -0.94 1.80 11.57
C GLU A 17 -1.44 0.39 11.17
N GLN A 18 -1.12 -0.05 9.95
CA GLN A 18 -1.45 -1.39 9.48
C GLN A 18 -0.81 -2.48 10.36
N VAL A 19 0.48 -2.34 10.68
CA VAL A 19 1.21 -3.32 11.51
C VAL A 19 0.64 -3.37 12.93
N LYS A 20 0.24 -2.23 13.51
CA LYS A 20 -0.26 -2.17 14.90
C LYS A 20 -1.73 -2.54 15.05
N THR A 21 -2.57 -2.19 14.08
CA THR A 21 -4.03 -2.29 14.21
C THR A 21 -4.65 -3.33 13.28
N GLY A 22 -3.86 -3.87 12.34
CA GLY A 22 -4.35 -4.71 11.25
C GLY A 22 -5.15 -3.94 10.19
N LYS A 23 -5.33 -2.63 10.32
CA LYS A 23 -6.09 -1.78 9.41
C LYS A 23 -5.25 -0.59 8.97
N MET A 24 -5.27 -0.28 7.69
CA MET A 24 -4.71 0.96 7.15
C MET A 24 -5.84 1.91 6.77
N HIS A 25 -5.72 3.19 7.12
CA HIS A 25 -6.68 4.21 6.72
C HIS A 25 -6.94 4.18 5.20
N PRO A 26 -8.20 4.18 4.72
CA PRO A 26 -8.52 4.01 3.29
C PRO A 26 -7.82 5.02 2.37
N TYR A 27 -7.72 6.28 2.80
CA TYR A 27 -7.00 7.33 2.07
C TYR A 27 -5.50 7.00 1.88
N MET A 28 -4.88 6.37 2.88
CA MET A 28 -3.46 6.01 2.83
C MET A 28 -3.19 4.85 1.88
N ARG A 29 -4.20 4.01 1.62
CA ARG A 29 -4.13 2.98 0.57
C ARG A 29 -4.10 3.63 -0.80
N ILE A 30 -4.99 4.57 -1.06
CA ILE A 30 -5.04 5.33 -2.33
C ILE A 30 -3.73 6.07 -2.55
N TYR A 31 -3.24 6.76 -1.52
CA TYR A 31 -1.95 7.45 -1.57
C TYR A 31 -0.81 6.48 -1.92
N ARG A 32 -0.79 5.31 -1.30
CA ARG A 32 0.19 4.27 -1.58
C ARG A 32 0.13 3.80 -3.05
N CYS A 33 -1.07 3.54 -3.57
CA CYS A 33 -1.27 3.17 -4.97
C CYS A 33 -0.76 4.26 -5.93
N GLN A 34 -1.07 5.53 -5.64
CA GLN A 34 -0.61 6.67 -6.44
C GLN A 34 0.91 6.81 -6.45
N ARG A 35 1.58 6.58 -5.32
CA ARG A 35 3.05 6.60 -5.26
C ARG A 35 3.72 5.45 -6.00
N LEU A 36 3.11 4.27 -6.00
CA LEU A 36 3.55 3.11 -6.78
C LEU A 36 3.38 3.37 -8.28
N LEU A 37 2.21 3.87 -8.69
CA LEU A 37 1.94 4.29 -10.07
C LEU A 37 2.92 5.35 -10.56
N ALA A 38 3.32 6.30 -9.71
CA ALA A 38 4.29 7.34 -10.07
C ALA A 38 5.74 6.83 -10.21
N ARG A 39 6.04 5.59 -9.80
CA ARG A 39 7.39 5.01 -9.82
C ARG A 39 7.53 3.83 -10.79
N ILE A 40 6.42 3.30 -11.31
CA ILE A 40 6.39 2.15 -12.22
C ILE A 40 5.96 2.66 -13.59
N ASP A 41 6.80 2.43 -14.60
CA ASP A 41 6.43 2.67 -15.99
C ASP A 41 5.46 1.57 -16.44
N GLY A 42 4.19 1.95 -16.62
CA GLY A 42 3.14 1.06 -17.13
C GLY A 42 2.00 0.83 -16.14
N TYR A 43 0.80 1.18 -16.57
CA TYR A 43 -0.43 1.09 -15.76
C TYR A 43 -0.78 -0.35 -15.34
N VAL A 44 -0.57 -1.32 -16.23
CA VAL A 44 -0.89 -2.74 -15.99
C VAL A 44 -0.04 -3.31 -14.85
N THR A 45 1.27 -3.11 -14.91
CA THR A 45 2.21 -3.60 -13.89
C THR A 45 1.98 -2.92 -12.54
N ALA A 46 1.70 -1.62 -12.54
CA ALA A 46 1.38 -0.90 -11.31
C ALA A 46 0.06 -1.37 -10.68
N TYR A 47 -0.94 -1.71 -11.49
CA TYR A 47 -2.20 -2.29 -11.04
C TYR A 47 -2.00 -3.67 -10.41
N GLU A 48 -1.26 -4.57 -11.06
CA GLU A 48 -0.96 -5.91 -10.54
C GLU A 48 -0.21 -5.87 -9.21
N ILE A 49 0.83 -5.03 -9.11
CA ILE A 49 1.62 -4.86 -7.88
C ILE A 49 0.74 -4.27 -6.76
N THR A 50 -0.11 -3.30 -7.10
CA THR A 50 -1.04 -2.70 -6.14
C THR A 50 -2.05 -3.73 -5.62
N MET A 51 -2.62 -4.56 -6.50
CA MET A 51 -3.56 -5.62 -6.14
C MET A 51 -2.90 -6.66 -5.23
N TYR A 52 -1.69 -7.09 -5.59
CA TYR A 52 -0.91 -8.04 -4.80
C TYR A 52 -0.61 -7.49 -3.39
N LEU A 53 -0.15 -6.24 -3.30
CA LEU A 53 0.12 -5.58 -2.03
C LEU A 53 -1.15 -5.31 -1.22
N ASN A 54 -2.31 -5.11 -1.84
CA ASN A 54 -3.55 -4.95 -1.11
C ASN A 54 -4.00 -6.30 -0.52
N ASN A 55 -3.97 -7.37 -1.31
CA ASN A 55 -4.41 -8.71 -0.92
C ASN A 55 -3.51 -9.38 0.13
N ASN A 56 -2.20 -9.08 0.15
CA ASN A 56 -1.28 -9.64 1.15
C ASN A 56 -1.49 -9.08 2.57
N TYR A 57 -2.09 -7.89 2.71
CA TYR A 57 -2.33 -7.27 4.02
C TYR A 57 -3.80 -7.25 4.41
N GLU A 58 -4.72 -7.23 3.44
CA GLU A 58 -6.14 -7.51 3.62
C GLU A 58 -6.60 -8.36 2.45
N PRO A 59 -6.71 -9.70 2.62
CA PRO A 59 -7.38 -10.50 1.61
C PRO A 59 -8.80 -9.97 1.48
N ILE A 60 -9.19 -9.62 0.25
CA ILE A 60 -10.58 -9.33 -0.07
C ILE A 60 -11.35 -10.60 0.29
N ALA A 61 -11.99 -10.62 1.46
CA ALA A 61 -12.84 -11.73 1.86
C ALA A 61 -14.03 -11.77 0.91
N GLY A 62 -14.03 -12.76 0.02
CA GLY A 62 -15.17 -13.09 -0.85
C GLY A 62 -15.18 -12.38 -2.19
N VAL A 63 -14.50 -12.98 -3.16
CA VAL A 63 -15.14 -13.31 -4.45
C VAL A 63 -15.36 -14.81 -4.46
#